data_AF-A0A561WDM7-F1
#
_entry.id   AF-A0A561WDM7-F1
#
_cell.length_a   1.000
_cell.length_b   1.000
_cell.length_c   1.000
_cell.angle_alpha   90.00
_cell.angle_beta   90.00
_cell.angle_gamma   90.00
#
_symmetry.space_group_name_H-M   'P 1'
#
loop_
_entity.id
_entity.type
_entity.pdbx_description
1 polymer ?
#
loop_
_entity_poly.entity_id
_entity_poly.type
_entity_poly.pdbx_seq_one_letter_code
_entity_poly.pdbx_strand_id
1 'polypeptide(L)'
;MPLLRTPRLRLPPARDGLWSRRLLSLAVAVAVTAAVVAPLLALSRSTSFDSFACLAWLMFGVHQLGRRWWPPRNGRLAWTARVAGRDAVEPGLVARRSLAGWADLLADLTLVTGTAVVVTSWFPTDREWGRIVRTLLVLGAAAAVGRIAYQEARFTGRLALTAGGIRYGSQSYDWSNIDRVSLHKRDGRLNGVRLRPVRWQSLEPAPVVGGRDTAVPEQRLAAAIEEYRSRPYVLAGGPVTAPEPAAEPAGR
;
A
#
# COMPACT_ATOMS: atom_id res chain seq x y z
N MET A 1 -39.03 8.51 -5.11
CA MET A 1 -38.17 8.57 -3.90
C MET A 1 -37.05 7.55 -4.04
N PRO A 2 -35.77 7.95 -4.16
CA PRO A 2 -34.67 6.99 -4.24
C PRO A 2 -34.23 6.56 -2.84
N LEU A 3 -34.19 5.25 -2.61
CA LEU A 3 -33.68 4.64 -1.39
C LEU A 3 -32.17 4.88 -1.28
N LEU A 4 -31.76 5.60 -0.24
CA LEU A 4 -30.37 5.75 0.17
C LEU A 4 -29.77 4.36 0.42
N ARG A 5 -28.87 3.92 -0.49
CA ARG A 5 -27.98 2.79 -0.26
C ARG A 5 -27.09 3.12 0.93
N THR A 6 -27.43 2.60 2.10
CA THR A 6 -26.54 2.59 3.24
C THR A 6 -25.27 1.81 2.87
N PRO A 7 -24.06 2.36 3.05
CA PRO A 7 -22.85 1.58 2.91
C PRO A 7 -22.88 0.52 4.01
N ARG A 8 -23.11 -0.73 3.63
CA ARG A 8 -22.94 -1.86 4.55
C ARG A 8 -21.47 -1.89 4.95
N LEU A 9 -21.16 -1.27 6.09
CA LEU A 9 -19.94 -1.50 6.84
C LEU A 9 -19.94 -2.98 7.22
N ARG A 10 -19.39 -3.84 6.35
CA ARG A 10 -19.10 -5.23 6.68
C ARG A 10 -18.06 -5.18 7.79
N LEU A 11 -18.51 -5.38 9.02
CA LEU A 11 -17.64 -5.67 10.14
C LEU A 11 -16.85 -6.95 9.78
N PRO A 12 -15.51 -6.91 9.82
CA PRO A 12 -14.72 -8.11 9.57
C PRO A 12 -15.04 -9.16 10.65
N PRO A 13 -15.01 -10.46 10.30
CA PRO A 13 -15.35 -11.54 11.23
C PRO A 13 -14.54 -11.43 12.52
N ALA A 14 -15.22 -11.50 13.67
CA ALA A 14 -14.64 -11.21 14.98
C ALA A 14 -13.61 -12.25 15.47
N ARG A 15 -13.40 -13.34 14.74
CA ARG A 15 -12.65 -14.54 15.16
C ARG A 15 -11.48 -14.91 14.22
N ASP A 16 -10.92 -13.94 13.51
CA ASP A 16 -9.85 -14.18 12.54
C ASP A 16 -8.42 -14.10 13.12
N GLY A 17 -8.25 -13.88 14.43
CA GLY A 17 -6.93 -13.91 15.08
C GLY A 17 -5.98 -12.76 14.68
N LEU A 18 -6.46 -11.78 13.89
CA LEU A 18 -5.70 -10.58 13.49
C LEU A 18 -5.92 -9.40 14.44
N TRP A 19 -6.66 -9.57 15.54
CA TRP A 19 -7.00 -8.50 16.48
C TRP A 19 -5.78 -7.83 17.10
N SER A 20 -4.76 -8.59 17.48
CA SER A 20 -3.49 -8.04 17.99
C SER A 20 -2.78 -7.18 16.95
N ARG A 21 -2.76 -7.59 15.69
CA ARG A 21 -2.22 -6.80 14.57
C ARG A 21 -3.08 -5.58 14.26
N ARG A 22 -4.40 -5.67 14.40
CA ARG A 22 -5.31 -4.52 14.25
C ARG A 22 -5.06 -3.50 15.35
N LEU A 23 -4.94 -3.94 16.61
CA LEU A 23 -4.63 -3.07 17.74
C LEU A 23 -3.24 -2.44 17.60
N LEU A 24 -2.23 -3.21 17.18
CA LEU A 24 -0.90 -2.68 16.92
C LEU A 24 -0.90 -1.69 15.74
N SER A 25 -1.61 -1.99 14.66
CA SER A 25 -1.77 -1.06 13.54
C SER A 25 -2.50 0.21 13.92
N LEU A 26 -3.46 0.12 14.85
CA LEU A 26 -4.19 1.25 15.38
C LEU A 26 -3.31 2.06 16.33
N ALA A 27 -2.52 1.42 17.20
CA ALA A 27 -1.56 2.08 18.07
C ALA A 27 -0.46 2.81 17.28
N VAL A 28 0.08 2.17 16.24
CA VAL A 28 1.03 2.80 15.31
C VAL A 28 0.37 3.98 14.59
N ALA A 29 -0.86 3.82 14.10
CA ALA A 29 -1.60 4.91 13.48
C ALA A 29 -1.80 6.09 14.44
N VAL A 30 -2.20 5.83 15.69
CA VAL A 30 -2.37 6.85 16.74
C VAL A 30 -1.04 7.52 17.08
N ALA A 31 0.04 6.75 17.23
CA ALA A 31 1.36 7.29 17.56
C ALA A 31 1.90 8.19 16.44
N VAL A 32 1.81 7.74 15.17
CA VAL A 32 2.21 8.55 14.01
C VAL A 32 1.32 9.78 13.89
N THR A 33 0.01 9.64 14.13
CA THR A 33 -0.93 10.76 14.13
C THR A 33 -0.56 11.79 15.20
N ALA A 34 -0.30 11.35 16.43
CA ALA A 34 0.11 12.23 17.52
C ALA A 34 1.46 12.92 17.23
N ALA A 35 2.43 12.17 16.70
CA ALA A 35 3.75 12.67 16.32
C ALA A 35 3.71 13.68 15.16
N VAL A 36 2.68 13.64 14.30
CA VAL A 36 2.47 14.60 13.21
C VAL A 36 1.62 15.80 13.68
N VAL A 37 0.58 15.57 14.47
CA VAL A 37 -0.31 16.61 15.01
C VAL A 37 0.41 17.55 15.97
N ALA A 38 1.26 17.01 16.86
CA ALA A 38 1.98 17.83 17.85
C ALA A 38 2.86 18.92 17.21
N PRO A 39 3.76 18.64 16.26
CA PRO A 39 4.55 19.67 15.59
C PRO A 39 3.71 20.55 14.67
N LEU A 40 2.69 20.04 13.99
CA LEU A 40 1.78 20.85 13.15
C LEU A 40 1.03 21.91 13.97
N LEU A 41 0.55 21.54 15.16
CA LEU A 41 -0.10 22.46 16.08
C LEU A 41 0.91 23.44 16.70
N ALA A 42 2.16 23.02 16.95
CA ALA A 42 3.22 23.92 17.41
C ALA A 42 3.61 24.95 16.34
N LEU A 43 3.78 24.52 15.08
CA LEU A 43 4.04 25.37 13.91
C LEU A 43 2.89 26.34 13.62
N SER A 44 1.65 26.00 14.01
CA SER A 44 0.53 26.92 13.86
C SER A 44 0.61 28.16 14.76
N ARG A 45 1.50 28.16 15.75
CA ARG A 45 1.68 29.23 16.74
C ARG A 45 2.91 30.11 16.48
N SER A 46 3.86 29.73 15.63
CA SER A 46 5.09 30.50 15.40
C SER A 46 5.18 31.08 13.99
N THR A 47 5.32 32.40 13.93
CA THR A 47 5.40 33.21 12.72
C THR A 47 6.85 33.36 12.26
N SER A 48 7.50 32.29 11.82
CA SER A 48 8.81 32.41 11.14
C SER A 48 8.86 31.54 9.90
N PHE A 49 9.12 32.20 8.77
CA PHE A 49 8.80 31.77 7.41
C PHE A 49 9.99 31.13 6.66
N ASP A 50 11.01 30.62 7.37
CA ASP A 50 12.17 29.96 6.75
C ASP A 50 12.12 28.42 6.80
N SER A 51 11.32 27.83 7.69
CA SER A 51 11.17 26.36 7.76
C SER A 51 10.32 25.79 6.61
N PHE A 52 9.48 26.62 5.98
CA PHE A 52 8.60 26.23 4.87
C PHE A 52 9.36 25.82 3.62
N ALA A 53 10.36 26.63 3.22
CA ALA A 53 11.19 26.34 2.07
C ALA A 53 12.00 25.05 2.29
N CYS A 54 12.54 24.85 3.49
CA CYS A 54 13.28 23.63 3.85
C CYS A 54 12.40 22.38 3.77
N LEU A 55 11.16 22.45 4.29
CA LEU A 55 10.21 21.33 4.25
C LEU A 55 9.74 21.05 2.83
N ALA A 56 9.43 22.08 2.03
CA ALA A 56 9.05 21.96 0.63
C ALA A 56 10.19 21.38 -0.23
N TRP A 57 11.44 21.79 0.00
CA TRP A 57 12.62 21.23 -0.67
C TRP A 57 12.92 19.80 -0.24
N LEU A 58 12.73 19.47 1.04
CA LEU A 58 12.79 18.08 1.53
C LEU A 58 11.71 17.22 0.86
N MET A 59 10.48 17.72 0.75
CA MET A 59 9.40 17.04 0.04
C MET A 59 9.75 16.79 -1.41
N PHE A 60 10.22 17.82 -2.11
CA PHE A 60 10.60 17.73 -3.51
C PHE A 60 11.78 16.77 -3.69
N GLY A 61 12.78 16.84 -2.81
CA GLY A 61 13.93 15.94 -2.77
C GLY A 61 13.53 14.49 -2.57
N VAL A 62 12.72 14.18 -1.54
CA VAL A 62 12.22 12.82 -1.25
C VAL A 62 11.33 12.30 -2.37
N HIS A 63 10.45 13.13 -2.92
CA HIS A 63 9.58 12.75 -4.04
C HIS A 63 10.38 12.43 -5.32
N GLN A 64 11.38 13.25 -5.63
CA GLN A 64 12.23 13.05 -6.81
C GLN A 64 13.18 11.87 -6.62
N LEU A 65 13.75 11.72 -5.42
CA LEU A 65 14.57 10.56 -5.05
C LEU A 65 13.76 9.28 -5.16
N GLY A 66 12.52 9.31 -4.66
CA GLY A 66 11.50 8.30 -4.92
C GLY A 66 11.44 8.03 -6.42
N ARG A 67 10.86 8.91 -7.23
CA ARG A 67 10.59 8.64 -8.66
C ARG A 67 11.80 8.12 -9.45
N ARG A 68 13.01 8.56 -9.14
CA ARG A 68 14.22 8.22 -9.91
C ARG A 68 14.93 6.94 -9.46
N TRP A 69 14.67 6.44 -8.24
CA TRP A 69 15.32 5.23 -7.73
C TRP A 69 14.61 3.93 -8.13
N TRP A 70 15.38 2.99 -8.68
CA TRP A 70 14.96 1.61 -8.93
C TRP A 70 16.00 0.67 -8.30
N PRO A 71 15.81 0.24 -7.05
CA PRO A 71 16.75 -0.66 -6.40
C PRO A 71 16.70 -2.06 -7.04
N PRO A 72 17.83 -2.79 -7.09
CA PRO A 72 17.85 -4.17 -7.54
C PRO A 72 16.95 -5.03 -6.64
N ARG A 73 16.12 -5.87 -7.26
CA ARG A 73 15.10 -6.67 -6.58
C ARG A 73 15.56 -8.11 -6.43
N ASN A 74 16.21 -8.38 -5.30
CA ASN A 74 16.72 -9.72 -4.99
C ASN A 74 15.81 -10.45 -3.98
N GLY A 75 14.68 -9.85 -3.62
CA GLY A 75 13.76 -10.40 -2.63
C GLY A 75 13.08 -11.69 -3.11
N ARG A 76 12.65 -12.49 -2.14
CA ARG A 76 11.86 -13.72 -2.34
C ARG A 76 10.50 -13.56 -1.68
N LEU A 77 9.53 -14.33 -2.17
CA LEU A 77 8.26 -14.52 -1.49
C LEU A 77 8.51 -15.37 -0.24
N ALA A 78 8.17 -14.84 0.92
CA ALA A 78 8.36 -15.52 2.20
C ALA A 78 7.06 -16.18 2.64
N TRP A 79 7.11 -17.46 2.97
CA TRP A 79 5.96 -18.15 3.50
C TRP A 79 5.59 -17.63 4.89
N THR A 80 4.30 -17.47 5.13
CA THR A 80 3.76 -17.04 6.42
C THR A 80 2.49 -17.83 6.74
N ALA A 81 2.40 -18.38 7.95
CA ALA A 81 1.25 -19.17 8.41
C ALA A 81 -0.05 -18.35 8.53
N ARG A 82 0.06 -17.02 8.67
CA ARG A 82 -1.07 -16.12 8.89
C ARG A 82 -0.94 -14.88 8.02
N VAL A 83 -1.71 -14.86 6.94
CA VAL A 83 -1.84 -13.75 6.02
C VAL A 83 -3.32 -13.38 5.93
N ALA A 84 -3.63 -12.09 5.77
CA ALA A 84 -5.02 -11.70 5.49
C ALA A 84 -5.36 -12.23 4.09
N GLY A 85 -6.25 -13.21 4.02
CA GLY A 85 -6.82 -13.75 2.78
C GLY A 85 -8.04 -12.96 2.34
N ARG A 86 -8.86 -13.56 1.47
CA ARG A 86 -10.07 -12.91 0.95
C ARG A 86 -11.16 -12.82 2.02
N ASP A 87 -11.41 -13.95 2.68
CA ASP A 87 -12.53 -14.11 3.60
C ASP A 87 -12.09 -14.39 5.04
N ALA A 88 -10.84 -14.82 5.24
CA ALA A 88 -10.28 -15.14 6.56
C ALA A 88 -8.75 -14.94 6.60
N VAL A 89 -8.14 -15.33 7.71
CA VAL A 89 -6.69 -15.55 7.75
C VAL A 89 -6.37 -16.85 7.05
N GLU A 90 -5.46 -16.77 6.09
CA GLU A 90 -5.00 -17.90 5.29
C GLU A 90 -3.47 -17.98 5.35
N PRO A 91 -2.88 -19.18 5.33
CA PRO A 91 -1.46 -19.31 5.04
C PRO A 91 -1.17 -18.84 3.61
N GLY A 92 0.04 -18.31 3.39
CA GLY A 92 0.39 -17.79 2.08
C GLY A 92 1.79 -17.26 1.97
N LEU A 93 2.14 -16.89 0.74
CA LEU A 93 3.40 -16.30 0.35
C LEU A 93 3.30 -14.78 0.34
N VAL A 94 4.17 -14.10 1.08
CA VAL A 94 4.16 -12.64 1.22
C VAL A 94 5.39 -12.04 0.56
N ALA A 95 5.20 -11.01 -0.26
CA ALA A 95 6.29 -10.20 -0.77
C ALA A 95 6.63 -9.08 0.22
N ARG A 96 7.92 -8.97 0.57
CA ARG A 96 8.40 -7.79 1.28
C ARG A 96 8.30 -6.54 0.40
N ARG A 97 8.07 -5.40 1.04
CA ARG A 97 8.10 -4.09 0.39
C ARG A 97 9.53 -3.77 -0.06
N SER A 98 9.68 -3.20 -1.25
CA SER A 98 11.00 -2.74 -1.72
C SER A 98 11.39 -1.42 -1.03
N LEU A 99 12.68 -1.07 -1.08
CA LEU A 99 13.15 0.25 -0.62
C LEU A 99 12.48 1.39 -1.39
N ALA A 100 12.21 1.22 -2.68
CA ALA A 100 11.50 2.20 -3.49
C ALA A 100 10.04 2.35 -3.03
N GLY A 101 9.37 1.25 -2.70
CA GLY A 101 8.03 1.30 -2.13
C GLY A 101 8.00 2.01 -0.77
N TRP A 102 9.05 1.86 0.06
CA TRP A 102 9.19 2.62 1.32
C TRP A 102 9.43 4.10 1.06
N ALA A 103 10.28 4.45 0.09
CA ALA A 103 10.53 5.83 -0.31
C ALA A 103 9.25 6.50 -0.85
N ASP A 104 8.45 5.81 -1.65
CA ASP A 104 7.17 6.32 -2.16
C ASP A 104 6.16 6.54 -1.02
N LEU A 105 6.12 5.63 -0.04
CA LEU A 105 5.27 5.81 1.15
C LEU A 105 5.69 7.02 1.98
N LEU A 106 7.00 7.21 2.18
CA LEU A 106 7.52 8.39 2.87
C LEU A 106 7.24 9.65 2.05
N ALA A 107 7.37 9.61 0.72
CA ALA A 107 7.04 10.72 -0.15
C ALA A 107 5.56 11.10 -0.06
N ASP A 108 4.65 10.12 -0.09
CA ASP A 108 3.20 10.34 0.04
C ASP A 108 2.84 10.93 1.41
N LEU A 109 3.41 10.36 2.49
CA LEU A 109 3.22 10.88 3.85
C LEU A 109 3.73 12.31 3.99
N THR A 110 4.92 12.58 3.44
CA THR A 110 5.51 13.92 3.47
C THR A 110 4.60 14.85 2.68
N LEU A 111 4.20 14.50 1.45
CA LEU A 111 3.33 15.31 0.58
C LEU A 111 2.00 15.67 1.23
N VAL A 112 1.31 14.70 1.84
CA VAL A 112 0.06 14.95 2.57
C VAL A 112 0.29 15.93 3.72
N THR A 113 1.36 15.72 4.49
CA THR A 113 1.69 16.57 5.64
C THR A 113 2.08 17.99 5.22
N GLY A 114 2.96 18.14 4.24
CA GLY A 114 3.40 19.43 3.72
C GLY A 114 2.28 20.19 3.02
N THR A 115 1.41 19.52 2.27
CA THR A 115 0.23 20.16 1.68
C THR A 115 -0.70 20.68 2.76
N ALA A 116 -0.94 19.90 3.82
CA ALA A 116 -1.73 20.37 4.96
C ALA A 116 -1.10 21.59 5.64
N VAL A 117 0.23 21.65 5.78
CA VAL A 117 0.95 22.83 6.29
C VAL A 117 0.73 24.05 5.40
N VAL A 118 0.91 23.90 4.08
CA VAL A 118 0.76 24.99 3.10
C VAL A 118 -0.68 25.53 3.12
N VAL A 119 -1.65 24.63 3.04
CA VAL A 119 -3.06 25.02 3.00
C VAL A 119 -3.45 25.68 4.33
N THR A 120 -2.97 25.17 5.46
CA THR A 120 -3.26 25.78 6.77
C THR A 120 -2.58 27.13 6.98
N SER A 121 -1.44 27.41 6.34
CA SER A 121 -0.76 28.71 6.45
C SER A 121 -1.45 29.82 5.66
N TRP A 122 -2.31 29.48 4.69
CA TRP A 122 -3.11 30.46 3.94
C TRP A 122 -4.33 30.99 4.71
N PHE A 123 -4.65 30.42 5.89
CA PHE A 123 -5.79 30.85 6.68
C PHE A 123 -5.39 31.78 7.84
N PRO A 124 -6.12 32.90 8.03
CA PRO A 124 -5.83 33.89 9.08
C PRO A 124 -5.92 33.29 10.49
N THR A 125 -5.00 33.69 11.38
CA THR A 125 -4.90 33.26 12.79
C THR A 125 -5.74 34.08 13.75
N ASP A 126 -6.07 35.30 13.35
CA ASP A 126 -6.78 36.34 14.09
C ASP A 126 -8.31 36.17 14.05
N ARG A 127 -8.84 35.41 13.08
CA ARG A 127 -10.28 35.16 12.94
C ARG A 127 -10.68 33.76 13.44
N GLU A 128 -11.76 33.70 14.22
CA GLU A 128 -12.27 32.44 14.80
C GLU A 128 -12.57 31.37 13.74
N TRP A 129 -13.14 31.75 12.59
CA TRP A 129 -13.42 30.82 11.49
C TRP A 129 -12.14 30.24 10.86
N GLY A 130 -11.06 31.04 10.77
CA GLY A 130 -9.76 30.59 10.29
C GLY A 130 -9.13 29.54 11.21
N ARG A 131 -9.31 29.71 12.54
CA ARG A 131 -8.89 28.73 13.54
C ARG A 131 -9.65 27.40 13.42
N ILE A 132 -10.96 27.45 13.17
CA ILE A 132 -11.81 26.26 12.96
C ILE A 132 -11.37 25.50 11.70
N VAL A 133 -11.22 26.19 10.57
CA VAL A 133 -10.81 25.58 9.29
C VAL A 133 -9.43 24.93 9.39
N ARG A 134 -8.45 25.59 10.02
CA ARG A 134 -7.12 24.99 10.25
C ARG A 134 -7.20 23.72 11.10
N THR A 135 -8.00 23.74 12.16
CA THR A 135 -8.16 22.57 13.05
C THR A 135 -8.77 21.39 12.28
N LEU A 136 -9.79 21.64 11.46
CA LEU A 136 -10.40 20.61 10.62
C LEU A 136 -9.42 20.05 9.58
N LEU A 137 -8.61 20.91 8.96
CA LEU A 137 -7.58 20.50 8.01
C LEU A 137 -6.49 19.63 8.65
N VAL A 138 -6.02 20.01 9.84
CA VAL A 138 -5.05 19.21 10.61
C VAL A 138 -5.65 17.86 10.99
N LEU A 139 -6.90 17.83 11.45
CA LEU A 139 -7.62 16.58 11.76
C LEU A 139 -7.80 15.71 10.51
N GLY A 140 -8.10 16.30 9.36
CA GLY A 140 -8.22 15.59 8.08
C GLY A 140 -6.89 14.97 7.63
N ALA A 141 -5.80 15.73 7.71
CA ALA A 141 -4.46 15.27 7.36
C ALA A 141 -3.99 14.15 8.31
N ALA A 142 -4.21 14.33 9.62
CA ALA A 142 -3.99 13.34 10.66
C ALA A 142 -4.75 12.03 10.38
N ALA A 143 -6.04 12.11 10.05
CA ALA A 143 -6.84 10.95 9.71
C ALA A 143 -6.35 10.27 8.42
N ALA A 144 -5.91 11.03 7.41
CA ALA A 144 -5.34 10.48 6.18
C ALA A 144 -4.02 9.72 6.44
N VAL A 145 -3.11 10.32 7.21
CA VAL A 145 -1.84 9.69 7.63
C VAL A 145 -2.09 8.45 8.48
N GLY A 146 -2.98 8.54 9.46
CA GLY A 146 -3.39 7.41 10.30
C GLY A 146 -4.01 6.28 9.48
N ARG A 147 -4.82 6.59 8.46
CA ARG A 147 -5.38 5.60 7.53
C ARG A 147 -4.29 4.92 6.71
N ILE A 148 -3.30 5.65 6.19
CA ILE A 148 -2.18 5.08 5.43
C ILE A 148 -1.36 4.14 6.33
N ALA A 149 -0.99 4.60 7.53
CA ALA A 149 -0.25 3.79 8.51
C ALA A 149 -1.03 2.55 8.96
N TYR A 150 -2.34 2.68 9.18
CA TYR A 150 -3.22 1.57 9.52
C TYR A 150 -3.27 0.52 8.40
N GLN A 151 -3.43 0.94 7.15
CA GLN A 151 -3.43 0.02 6.01
C GLN A 151 -2.10 -0.71 5.89
N GLU A 152 -0.99 -0.02 6.13
CA GLU A 152 0.34 -0.62 6.06
C GLU A 152 0.59 -1.63 7.18
N ALA A 153 0.29 -1.26 8.43
CA ALA A 153 0.53 -2.11 9.59
C ALA A 153 -0.47 -3.29 9.69
N ARG A 154 -1.69 -3.12 9.17
CA ARG A 154 -2.67 -4.21 9.09
C ARG A 154 -2.28 -5.27 8.05
N PHE A 155 -1.57 -4.86 7.00
CA PHE A 155 -1.23 -5.69 5.84
C PHE A 155 0.28 -5.73 5.63
N THR A 156 0.97 -6.51 6.44
CA THR A 156 2.41 -6.78 6.27
C THR A 156 2.67 -7.35 4.87
N GLY A 157 3.33 -6.58 4.01
CA GLY A 157 3.63 -6.96 2.63
C GLY A 157 2.44 -6.66 1.73
N ARG A 158 2.57 -5.59 0.94
CA ARG A 158 1.53 -5.13 0.02
C ARG A 158 1.03 -6.21 -0.93
N LEU A 159 1.82 -7.26 -1.17
CA LEU A 159 1.43 -8.37 -2.03
C LEU A 159 1.52 -9.71 -1.27
N ALA A 160 0.42 -10.47 -1.32
CA ALA A 160 0.34 -11.82 -0.79
C ALA A 160 -0.36 -12.76 -1.77
N LEU A 161 0.11 -13.99 -1.85
CA LEU A 161 -0.55 -15.10 -2.55
C LEU A 161 -1.08 -16.06 -1.48
N THR A 162 -2.39 -16.23 -1.42
CA THR A 162 -3.06 -17.15 -0.49
C THR A 162 -3.85 -18.20 -1.26
N ALA A 163 -4.40 -19.20 -0.57
CA ALA A 163 -5.22 -20.22 -1.23
C ALA A 163 -6.50 -19.63 -1.88
N GLY A 164 -7.06 -18.56 -1.31
CA GLY A 164 -8.24 -17.88 -1.84
C GLY A 164 -7.98 -16.86 -2.96
N GLY A 165 -6.73 -16.43 -3.17
CA GLY A 165 -6.42 -15.46 -4.22
C GLY A 165 -5.11 -14.70 -4.06
N ILE A 166 -4.96 -13.68 -4.89
CA ILE A 166 -3.90 -12.68 -4.79
C ILE A 166 -4.43 -11.49 -4.02
N ARG A 167 -3.68 -11.02 -3.04
CA ARG A 167 -3.99 -9.78 -2.34
C ARG A 167 -2.95 -8.73 -2.64
N TYR A 168 -3.39 -7.56 -3.09
CA TYR A 168 -2.53 -6.44 -3.39
C TYR A 168 -3.11 -5.14 -2.81
N GLY A 169 -2.47 -4.62 -1.76
CA GLY A 169 -2.97 -3.47 -1.00
C GLY A 169 -4.37 -3.73 -0.41
N SER A 170 -5.34 -2.91 -0.79
CA SER A 170 -6.76 -3.08 -0.40
C SER A 170 -7.55 -4.01 -1.33
N GLN A 171 -6.98 -4.40 -2.47
CA GLN A 171 -7.66 -5.21 -3.48
C GLN A 171 -7.36 -6.69 -3.28
N SER A 172 -8.36 -7.53 -3.58
CA SER A 172 -8.22 -8.98 -3.66
C SER A 172 -8.66 -9.47 -5.03
N TYR A 173 -7.90 -10.40 -5.59
CA TYR A 173 -8.14 -11.01 -6.88
C TYR A 173 -8.28 -12.51 -6.69
N ASP A 174 -9.43 -13.05 -7.08
CA ASP A 174 -9.72 -14.47 -7.05
C ASP A 174 -8.89 -15.22 -8.09
N TRP A 175 -8.33 -16.38 -7.72
CA TRP A 175 -7.68 -17.27 -8.69
C TRP A 175 -8.60 -17.66 -9.84
N SER A 176 -9.89 -17.91 -9.55
CA SER A 176 -10.88 -18.30 -10.57
C SER A 176 -11.17 -17.21 -11.59
N ASN A 177 -10.86 -15.95 -11.27
CA ASN A 177 -11.04 -14.83 -12.19
C ASN A 177 -9.73 -14.44 -12.89
N ILE A 178 -8.63 -15.17 -12.74
CA ILE A 178 -7.35 -14.87 -13.40
C ILE A 178 -7.12 -15.87 -14.53
N ASP A 179 -7.27 -15.41 -15.77
CA ASP A 179 -7.09 -16.21 -16.99
C ASP A 179 -5.61 -16.36 -17.34
N ARG A 180 -4.89 -15.24 -17.38
CA ARG A 180 -3.49 -15.20 -17.82
C ARG A 180 -2.68 -14.17 -17.04
N VAL A 181 -1.42 -14.49 -16.84
CA VAL A 181 -0.43 -13.62 -16.22
C VAL A 181 0.52 -13.10 -17.29
N SER A 182 0.86 -11.82 -17.25
CA SER A 182 1.83 -11.23 -18.19
C SER A 182 2.70 -10.20 -17.51
N LEU A 183 3.95 -10.09 -17.97
CA LEU A 183 4.86 -9.06 -17.48
C LEU A 183 4.40 -7.68 -17.98
N HIS A 184 4.22 -6.75 -17.06
CA HIS A 184 3.87 -5.38 -17.41
C HIS A 184 5.14 -4.55 -17.58
N LYS A 185 5.24 -3.80 -18.68
CA LYS A 185 6.31 -2.82 -18.91
C LYS A 185 5.74 -1.41 -18.83
N ARG A 186 6.46 -0.53 -18.14
CA ARG A 186 6.21 0.92 -18.08
C ARG A 186 7.53 1.63 -18.36
N ASP A 187 7.53 2.57 -19.31
CA ASP A 187 8.70 3.36 -19.68
C ASP A 187 9.93 2.47 -20.04
N GLY A 188 9.67 1.39 -20.79
CA GLY A 188 10.71 0.43 -21.21
C GLY A 188 11.20 -0.53 -20.12
N ARG A 189 10.78 -0.37 -18.86
CA ARG A 189 11.19 -1.21 -17.73
C ARG A 189 10.07 -2.11 -17.26
N LEU A 190 10.40 -3.29 -16.74
CA LEU A 190 9.43 -4.17 -16.07
C LEU A 190 8.87 -3.44 -14.84
N ASN A 191 7.55 -3.38 -14.72
CA ASN A 191 6.86 -2.71 -13.63
C ASN A 191 5.64 -3.52 -13.20
N GLY A 192 5.90 -4.67 -12.60
CA GLY A 192 4.88 -5.55 -12.06
C GLY A 192 4.33 -6.56 -13.07
N VAL A 193 3.30 -7.25 -12.60
CA VAL A 193 2.68 -8.37 -13.29
C VAL A 193 1.23 -8.01 -13.55
N ARG A 194 0.84 -7.94 -14.82
CA ARG A 194 -0.54 -7.70 -15.23
C ARG A 194 -1.31 -9.01 -15.15
N LEU A 195 -2.40 -8.99 -14.39
CA LEU A 195 -3.36 -10.08 -14.31
C LEU A 195 -4.44 -9.84 -15.36
N ARG A 196 -4.58 -10.75 -16.33
CA ARG A 196 -5.70 -10.74 -17.26
C ARG A 196 -6.88 -11.46 -16.60
N PRO A 197 -8.00 -10.78 -16.40
CA PRO A 197 -9.15 -11.40 -15.77
C PRO A 197 -10.01 -12.17 -16.78
N VAL A 198 -10.68 -13.22 -16.31
CA VAL A 198 -11.64 -14.01 -17.09
C VAL A 198 -12.88 -13.18 -17.41
N ARG A 199 -13.41 -12.46 -16.42
CA ARG A 199 -14.54 -11.53 -16.58
C ARG A 199 -14.08 -10.12 -16.24
N TRP A 200 -14.00 -9.25 -17.25
CA TRP A 200 -13.67 -7.84 -17.08
C TRP A 200 -14.94 -6.99 -17.10
N GLN A 201 -15.31 -6.47 -15.92
CA GLN A 201 -16.52 -5.64 -15.75
C GLN A 201 -16.20 -4.15 -15.58
N SER A 202 -14.92 -3.77 -15.62
CA SER A 202 -14.46 -2.40 -15.43
C SER A 202 -13.97 -1.79 -16.75
N LEU A 203 -14.11 -0.47 -16.89
CA LEU A 203 -13.45 0.28 -17.96
C LEU A 203 -11.98 0.60 -17.61
N GLU A 204 -11.55 0.30 -16.39
CA GLU A 204 -10.17 0.50 -15.96
C GLU A 204 -9.20 -0.41 -16.71
N PRO A 205 -7.89 -0.12 -16.70
CA PRO A 205 -6.87 -1.04 -17.20
C PRO A 205 -6.81 -2.33 -16.37
N ALA A 206 -6.48 -3.45 -17.01
CA ALA A 206 -6.26 -4.73 -16.33
C ALA A 206 -5.28 -4.56 -15.14
N PRO A 207 -5.57 -5.19 -13.98
CA PRO A 207 -4.88 -4.91 -12.74
C PRO A 207 -3.42 -5.35 -12.83
N VAL A 208 -2.55 -4.54 -12.25
CA VAL A 208 -1.11 -4.81 -12.18
C VAL A 208 -0.74 -4.97 -10.71
N VAL A 209 -0.07 -6.08 -10.40
CA VAL A 209 0.36 -6.41 -9.04
C VAL A 209 1.89 -6.43 -8.96
N GLY A 210 2.42 -6.04 -7.80
CA GLY A 210 3.85 -5.97 -7.56
C GLY A 210 4.50 -4.73 -8.16
N GLY A 211 5.56 -4.91 -8.93
CA GLY A 211 6.33 -3.81 -9.49
C GLY A 211 7.15 -3.10 -8.44
N ARG A 212 7.29 -1.78 -8.59
CA ARG A 212 8.19 -0.97 -7.76
C ARG A 212 7.95 -1.08 -6.26
N ASP A 213 6.72 -1.39 -5.85
CA ASP A 213 6.37 -1.56 -4.43
C ASP A 213 6.91 -2.84 -3.80
N THR A 214 7.22 -3.86 -4.59
CA THR A 214 7.61 -5.19 -4.10
C THR A 214 9.08 -5.48 -4.32
N ALA A 215 9.73 -6.07 -3.32
CA ALA A 215 11.15 -6.45 -3.40
C ALA A 215 11.38 -7.71 -4.27
N VAL A 216 10.31 -8.38 -4.70
CA VAL A 216 10.34 -9.60 -5.51
C VAL A 216 10.47 -9.21 -6.99
N PRO A 217 11.40 -9.82 -7.74
CA PRO A 217 11.49 -9.59 -9.18
C PRO A 217 10.23 -10.09 -9.91
N GLU A 218 9.83 -9.37 -10.95
CA GLU A 218 8.57 -9.61 -11.68
C GLU A 218 8.48 -11.00 -12.29
N GLN A 219 9.59 -11.53 -12.80
CA GLN A 219 9.62 -12.87 -13.41
C GLN A 219 9.31 -13.94 -12.36
N ARG A 220 9.91 -13.84 -11.17
CA ARG A 220 9.64 -14.74 -10.04
C ARG A 220 8.20 -14.59 -9.54
N LEU A 221 7.70 -13.35 -9.48
CA LEU A 221 6.32 -13.10 -9.10
C LEU A 221 5.33 -13.70 -10.13
N ALA A 222 5.59 -13.52 -11.43
CA ALA A 222 4.77 -14.08 -12.49
C ALA A 222 4.79 -15.61 -12.47
N ALA A 223 5.96 -16.23 -12.29
CA ALA A 223 6.09 -17.68 -12.15
C ALA A 223 5.29 -18.22 -10.96
N ALA A 224 5.39 -17.57 -9.79
CA ALA A 224 4.62 -17.95 -8.61
C ALA A 224 3.10 -17.84 -8.84
N ILE A 225 2.66 -16.74 -9.45
CA ILE A 225 1.24 -16.55 -9.76
C ILE A 225 0.75 -17.62 -10.75
N GLU A 226 1.54 -17.91 -11.79
CA GLU A 226 1.20 -18.92 -12.80
C GLU A 226 1.15 -20.34 -12.22
N GLU A 227 2.05 -20.69 -11.30
CA GLU A 227 2.00 -21.98 -10.62
C GLU A 227 0.77 -22.09 -9.71
N TYR A 228 0.58 -21.11 -8.81
CA TYR A 228 -0.47 -21.19 -7.80
C TYR A 228 -1.87 -20.91 -8.34
N ARG A 229 -2.04 -20.28 -9.51
CA ARG A 229 -3.37 -20.21 -10.15
C ARG A 229 -3.89 -21.61 -10.50
N SER A 230 -2.99 -22.53 -10.86
CA SER A 230 -3.35 -23.91 -11.25
C SER A 230 -3.50 -24.84 -10.04
N ARG A 231 -2.81 -24.52 -8.93
CA ARG A 231 -2.78 -25.33 -7.70
C ARG A 231 -2.88 -24.47 -6.44
N PRO A 232 -3.97 -23.71 -6.24
CA PRO A 232 -4.05 -22.73 -5.16
C PRO A 232 -4.06 -23.37 -3.77
N TYR A 233 -4.57 -24.61 -3.66
CA TYR A 233 -4.63 -25.38 -2.42
C TYR A 233 -3.24 -25.72 -1.86
N VAL A 234 -2.18 -25.70 -2.67
CA VAL A 234 -0.80 -25.95 -2.21
C VAL A 234 -0.39 -24.91 -1.15
N LEU A 235 -0.87 -23.67 -1.26
CA LEU A 235 -0.61 -22.62 -0.28
C LEU A 235 -1.27 -22.88 1.09
N ALA A 236 -2.33 -23.71 1.13
CA ALA A 236 -2.99 -24.14 2.35
C ALA A 236 -2.27 -25.29 3.07
N GLY A 237 -1.43 -26.05 2.36
CA GLY A 237 -0.86 -27.32 2.84
C GLY A 237 0.35 -27.21 3.78
N GLY A 238 0.93 -26.02 3.96
CA GLY A 238 2.10 -25.82 4.82
C GLY A 238 3.15 -24.91 4.19
N PRO A 239 4.38 -24.87 4.72
CA PRO A 239 5.47 -24.05 4.18
C PRO A 239 5.79 -24.43 2.73
N VAL A 240 5.65 -23.47 1.82
CA VAL A 240 5.97 -23.64 0.39
C VAL A 240 7.00 -22.60 -0.02
N THR A 241 8.00 -23.01 -0.80
CA THR A 241 8.94 -22.09 -1.45
C THR A 241 8.36 -21.69 -2.81
N ALA A 242 8.35 -20.40 -3.10
CA ALA A 242 7.92 -19.93 -4.42
C ALA A 242 8.82 -20.46 -5.54
N PRO A 243 8.27 -20.78 -6.72
CA PRO A 243 9.05 -21.26 -7.85
C PRO A 243 10.08 -20.21 -8.28
N GLU A 244 11.21 -20.71 -8.76
CA GLU A 244 12.15 -19.88 -9.51
C GLU A 244 11.64 -19.74 -10.96
N PRO A 245 11.81 -18.55 -11.58
CA PRO A 245 11.46 -18.38 -12.98
C PRO A 245 12.28 -19.37 -13.82
N ALA A 246 11.65 -19.94 -14.85
CA ALA A 246 12.37 -20.76 -15.82
C ALA A 246 13.54 -19.93 -16.38
N ALA A 247 14.75 -20.51 -16.40
CA ALA A 247 15.88 -19.91 -17.05
C ALA A 247 15.48 -19.60 -18.50
N GLU A 248 15.61 -18.34 -18.93
CA GLU A 248 15.53 -18.04 -20.37
C GLU A 248 16.56 -18.94 -21.05
N PRO A 249 16.16 -19.75 -22.06
CA PRO A 249 17.12 -20.53 -22.80
C PRO A 249 18.17 -19.54 -23.32
N ALA A 250 19.44 -19.81 -23.00
CA ALA A 250 20.55 -19.04 -23.52
C ALA A 250 20.39 -18.97 -25.04
N GLY A 251 20.03 -17.78 -25.53
CA GLY A 251 19.74 -17.56 -26.93
C GLY A 251 20.92 -18.01 -27.78
N ARG A 252 20.64 -18.85 -28.77
CA ARG A 252 21.48 -19.04 -29.94
C ARG A 252 21.44 -17.80 -30.82
#